data_AF-A0A936IQI7-F1
#
_entry.id   AF-A0A936IQI7-F1
#
_cell.length_a   1.000
_cell.length_b   1.000
_cell.length_c   1.000
_cell.angle_alpha   90.00
_cell.angle_beta   90.00
_cell.angle_gamma   90.00
#
_symmetry.space_group_name_H-M   'P 1'
#
loop_
_entity.id
_entity.type
_entity.pdbx_description
1 polymer ?
#
loop_
_entity_poly.entity_id
_entity_poly.type
_entity_poly.pdbx_seq_one_letter_code
_entity_poly.pdbx_strand_id
1 'polypeptide(L)'
;MATEKQIAANRRNAQHSTGPLTLEGKAASSRSASVTRFLTGVEDPAEFQVLLDGLLEDFQPQSTHHNLLVTRYARQLWLSQRIARMEYAIMQSQVDEA
;
A
#
# COMPACT_ATOMS: atom_id res chain seq x y z
N MET A 1 29.63 6.96 16.98
CA MET A 1 30.35 6.39 15.81
C MET A 1 30.21 4.88 15.85
N ALA A 2 30.06 4.21 14.71
CA ALA A 2 29.95 2.75 14.67
C ALA A 2 31.31 2.10 14.95
N THR A 3 31.33 1.02 15.73
CA THR A 3 32.57 0.27 16.05
C THR A 3 33.02 -0.58 14.86
N GLU A 4 34.30 -0.94 14.82
CA GLU A 4 34.84 -1.80 13.74
C GLU A 4 34.09 -3.14 13.61
N LYS A 5 33.67 -3.71 14.75
CA LYS A 5 32.85 -4.91 14.80
C LYS A 5 31.47 -4.70 14.16
N GLN A 6 30.86 -3.53 14.39
CA GLN A 6 29.59 -3.14 13.75
C GLN A 6 29.77 -2.92 12.25
N ILE A 7 30.88 -2.33 11.80
CA ILE A 7 31.18 -2.10 10.38
C ILE A 7 31.40 -3.44 9.65
N ALA A 8 32.14 -4.37 10.24
CA ALA A 8 32.37 -5.70 9.67
C ALA A 8 31.08 -6.53 9.59
N ALA A 9 30.23 -6.45 10.62
CA ALA A 9 28.92 -7.08 10.60
C ALA A 9 28.00 -6.47 9.53
N ASN A 10 27.99 -5.14 9.40
CA ASN A 10 27.20 -4.44 8.39
C ASN A 10 27.61 -4.84 6.96
N ARG A 11 28.92 -4.92 6.67
CA ARG A 11 29.41 -5.41 5.35
C ARG A 11 28.97 -6.84 5.04
N ARG A 12 29.05 -7.75 6.02
CA ARG A 12 28.62 -9.14 5.82
C ARG A 12 27.11 -9.23 5.63
N ASN A 13 26.33 -8.49 6.41
CA ASN A 13 24.88 -8.46 6.28
C ASN A 13 24.42 -7.82 4.97
N ALA A 14 25.13 -6.79 4.49
CA ALA A 14 24.85 -6.15 3.21
C ALA A 14 24.97 -7.11 2.02
N GLN A 15 25.89 -8.09 2.07
CA GLN A 15 26.02 -9.11 1.02
C GLN A 15 24.80 -10.05 0.94
N HIS A 16 24.07 -10.23 2.04
CA HIS A 16 22.88 -11.08 2.11
C HIS A 16 21.55 -10.30 2.12
N SER A 17 21.59 -8.97 2.27
CA SER A 17 20.43 -8.06 2.31
C SER A 17 20.47 -7.01 1.21
N THR A 18 21.03 -7.36 0.05
CA THR A 18 20.79 -6.57 -1.16
C THR A 18 19.34 -6.82 -1.58
N GLY A 19 18.44 -5.99 -1.05
CA GLY A 19 17.08 -5.91 -1.58
C GLY A 19 17.12 -5.79 -3.11
N PRO A 20 16.02 -6.10 -3.80
CA PRO A 20 16.05 -6.35 -5.23
C PRO A 20 16.78 -5.23 -6.00
N LEU A 21 17.76 -5.64 -6.78
CA LEU A 21 18.71 -4.75 -7.47
C LEU A 21 18.17 -4.29 -8.83
N THR A 22 17.19 -5.01 -9.39
CA THR A 22 16.55 -4.66 -10.66
C THR A 22 15.36 -3.73 -10.43
N LEU A 23 15.06 -2.88 -11.42
CA LEU A 23 13.90 -1.98 -11.38
C LEU A 23 12.58 -2.76 -11.20
N GLU A 24 12.43 -3.88 -11.91
CA GLU A 24 11.30 -4.80 -11.73
C GLU A 24 11.27 -5.44 -10.35
N GLY A 25 12.43 -5.83 -9.80
CA GLY A 25 12.52 -6.42 -8.47
C GLY A 25 12.13 -5.43 -7.38
N LYS A 26 12.54 -4.16 -7.51
CA LYS A 26 12.11 -3.08 -6.59
C LYS A 26 10.61 -2.87 -6.67
N ALA A 27 10.05 -2.86 -7.89
CA ALA A 27 8.61 -2.73 -8.11
C ALA A 27 7.82 -3.93 -7.57
N ALA A 28 8.35 -5.15 -7.69
CA ALA A 28 7.75 -6.34 -7.09
C ALA A 28 7.79 -6.29 -5.56
N SER A 29 8.92 -5.89 -4.98
CA SER A 29 9.08 -5.80 -3.53
C SER A 29 8.29 -4.65 -2.89
N SER A 30 8.00 -3.57 -3.63
CA SER A 30 7.11 -2.50 -3.14
C SER A 30 5.63 -2.85 -3.19
N ARG A 31 5.23 -3.75 -4.12
CA ARG A 31 3.85 -4.23 -4.25
C ARG A 31 3.48 -5.30 -3.22
N SER A 32 4.43 -6.12 -2.76
CA SER A 32 4.11 -7.39 -2.09
C SER A 32 3.78 -7.34 -0.60
N ALA A 33 3.98 -6.24 0.13
CA ALA A 33 3.96 -6.34 1.59
C ALA A 33 2.59 -6.13 2.27
N SER A 34 1.70 -5.21 1.84
CA SER A 34 0.57 -4.86 2.74
C SER A 34 -0.62 -4.09 2.15
N VAL A 35 -0.76 -3.92 0.83
CA VAL A 35 -1.82 -3.00 0.34
C VAL A 35 -3.20 -3.65 0.25
N THR A 36 -3.30 -4.97 0.34
CA THR A 36 -4.58 -5.68 0.12
C THR A 36 -5.12 -6.35 1.39
N ARG A 37 -4.35 -6.40 2.49
CA ARG A 37 -4.70 -7.18 3.68
C ARG A 37 -5.94 -6.67 4.44
N PHE A 38 -6.45 -5.49 4.08
CA PHE A 38 -7.62 -4.87 4.68
C PHE A 38 -8.88 -4.91 3.80
N LEU A 39 -8.75 -5.42 2.57
CA LEU A 39 -9.91 -5.70 1.73
C LEU A 39 -10.64 -6.91 2.30
N THR A 40 -11.95 -6.78 2.50
CA THR A 40 -12.77 -7.94 2.85
C THR A 40 -12.93 -8.82 1.60
N GLY A 41 -13.28 -10.09 1.74
CA GLY A 41 -13.49 -10.99 0.59
C GLY A 41 -14.61 -10.57 -0.38
N VAL A 42 -15.27 -9.44 -0.12
CA VAL A 42 -16.30 -8.82 -0.95
C VAL A 42 -15.73 -7.71 -1.84
N GLU A 43 -14.54 -7.19 -1.52
CA GLU A 43 -13.90 -6.10 -2.23
C GLU A 43 -12.85 -6.65 -3.21
N ASP A 44 -12.86 -6.15 -4.46
CA ASP A 44 -11.91 -6.61 -5.48
C ASP A 44 -10.54 -5.91 -5.33
N PRO A 45 -9.46 -6.66 -5.08
CA PRO A 45 -8.10 -6.14 -5.12
C PRO A 45 -7.73 -5.38 -6.40
N ALA A 46 -8.29 -5.76 -7.54
CA ALA A 46 -8.00 -5.14 -8.82
C ALA A 46 -8.56 -3.72 -8.89
N GLU A 47 -9.76 -3.48 -8.35
CA GLU A 47 -10.35 -2.12 -8.29
C GLU A 47 -9.50 -1.19 -7.41
N PHE A 48 -9.03 -1.69 -6.26
CA PHE A 48 -8.12 -0.93 -5.42
C PHE A 48 -6.81 -0.61 -6.15
N GLN A 49 -6.28 -1.56 -6.92
CA GLN A 49 -5.05 -1.36 -7.69
C GLN A 49 -5.25 -0.29 -8.77
N VAL A 50 -6.39 -0.28 -9.47
CA VAL A 50 -6.73 0.78 -10.45
C VAL A 50 -6.76 2.16 -9.79
N LEU A 51 -7.38 2.29 -8.61
CA LEU A 51 -7.36 3.56 -7.86
C LEU A 51 -5.94 3.99 -7.50
N LEU A 52 -5.13 3.06 -7.00
CA LEU A 52 -3.75 3.35 -6.61
C LEU A 52 -2.90 3.76 -7.81
N ASP A 53 -3.02 3.07 -8.94
CA ASP A 53 -2.26 3.36 -10.15
C ASP A 53 -2.61 4.74 -10.71
N GLY A 54 -3.91 5.11 -10.74
CA GLY A 54 -4.33 6.45 -11.14
C GLY A 54 -3.76 7.55 -10.23
N LEU A 55 -3.76 7.34 -8.91
CA LEU A 55 -3.17 8.30 -7.98
C LEU A 55 -1.64 8.39 -8.12
N LEU A 56 -0.96 7.29 -8.43
CA LEU A 56 0.48 7.32 -8.69
C LEU A 56 0.81 8.07 -9.98
N GLU A 57 -0.04 7.95 -11.00
CA GLU A 57 0.07 8.70 -12.26
C GLU A 57 -0.17 10.19 -12.05
N ASP A 58 -1.20 10.57 -11.28
CA ASP A 58 -1.54 11.97 -11.00
C ASP A 58 -0.45 12.68 -10.18
N PHE A 59 0.04 12.02 -9.12
CA PHE A 59 0.97 12.66 -8.17
C PHE A 59 2.44 12.53 -8.55
N GLN A 60 2.79 11.62 -9.46
CA GLN A 60 4.16 11.35 -9.93
C GLN A 60 5.23 11.40 -8.82
N PRO A 61 5.10 10.59 -7.75
CA PRO A 61 5.95 10.70 -6.58
C PRO A 61 7.40 10.31 -6.88
N GLN A 62 8.33 11.27 -6.73
CA GLN A 62 9.75 11.06 -7.02
C GLN A 62 10.58 10.52 -5.84
N SER A 63 9.98 10.32 -4.68
CA SER A 63 10.67 9.80 -3.49
C SER A 63 9.89 8.67 -2.83
N THR A 64 10.58 7.80 -2.10
CA THR A 64 9.94 6.74 -1.31
C THR A 64 8.93 7.30 -0.31
N HIS A 65 9.22 8.46 0.28
CA HIS A 65 8.30 9.13 1.20
C HIS A 65 7.01 9.57 0.49
N HIS A 66 7.12 10.18 -0.68
CA HIS A 66 5.94 10.58 -1.47
C HIS A 66 5.14 9.37 -1.95
N ASN A 67 5.80 8.29 -2.36
CA ASN A 67 5.14 7.03 -2.70
C ASN A 67 4.32 6.49 -1.52
N LEU A 68 4.90 6.49 -0.31
CA LEU A 68 4.19 6.07 0.91
C LEU A 68 2.97 6.95 1.20
N LEU A 69 3.06 8.26 0.99
CA LEU A 69 1.93 9.17 1.19
C LEU A 69 0.80 8.91 0.19
N VAL A 70 1.13 8.74 -1.10
CA VAL A 70 0.12 8.44 -2.14
C VAL A 70 -0.56 7.10 -1.86
N THR A 71 0.19 6.06 -1.52
CA THR A 71 -0.39 4.75 -1.15
C THR A 71 -1.28 4.84 0.08
N ARG A 72 -0.88 5.63 1.10
CA ARG A 72 -1.72 5.87 2.29
C ARG A 72 -3.00 6.62 1.93
N TYR A 73 -2.90 7.59 1.04
CA TYR A 73 -4.05 8.36 0.57
C TYR A 73 -5.05 7.47 -0.17
N ALA A 74 -4.58 6.67 -1.13
CA ALA A 74 -5.39 5.68 -1.84
C ALA A 74 -6.15 4.77 -0.87
N ARG A 75 -5.45 4.25 0.15
CA ARG A 75 -6.05 3.42 1.20
C ARG A 75 -7.16 4.14 1.97
N GLN A 76 -6.95 5.40 2.35
CA GLN A 76 -7.96 6.16 3.10
C GLN A 76 -9.19 6.44 2.24
N LEU A 77 -9.01 6.84 0.98
CA LEU A 77 -10.10 7.02 0.04
C LEU A 77 -10.93 5.74 -0.12
N TRP A 78 -10.26 4.60 -0.28
CA TRP A 78 -10.92 3.30 -0.39
C TRP A 78 -11.79 2.99 0.84
N LEU A 79 -11.23 3.15 2.04
CA LEU A 79 -11.95 2.88 3.29
C LEU A 79 -13.12 3.86 3.50
N SER A 80 -12.97 5.14 3.14
CA SER A 80 -14.05 6.12 3.21
C SER A 80 -15.20 5.76 2.27
N GLN A 81 -14.91 5.36 1.03
CA GLN A 81 -15.93 4.90 0.09
C GLN A 81 -16.63 3.63 0.60
N ARG A 82 -15.89 2.71 1.20
CA ARG A 82 -16.45 1.50 1.83
C ARG A 82 -17.43 1.85 2.94
N ILE A 83 -17.06 2.77 3.84
CA ILE A 83 -17.92 3.24 4.92
C ILE A 83 -19.20 3.85 4.35
N ALA A 84 -19.10 4.73 3.36
CA ALA A 84 -20.27 5.35 2.74
C ALA A 84 -21.22 4.33 2.10
N ARG A 85 -20.70 3.30 1.42
CA ARG A 85 -21.51 2.21 0.86
C ARG A 85 -22.22 1.39 1.94
N MET A 86 -21.53 1.10 3.05
CA MET A 86 -22.13 0.38 4.19
C MET A 86 -23.20 1.21 4.88
N GLU A 87 -22.95 2.51 5.11
CA GLU A 87 -23.93 3.43 5.69
C GLU A 87 -25.20 3.50 4.84
N TYR A 88 -25.04 3.62 3.51
CA TYR A 88 -26.18 3.60 2.59
C TYR A 88 -26.96 2.28 2.67
N ALA A 89 -26.27 1.13 2.66
CA ALA A 89 -26.92 -0.17 2.76
C ALA A 89 -27.71 -0.35 4.07
N ILE A 90 -27.15 0.10 5.19
CA ILE A 90 -27.82 0.08 6.50
C ILE A 90 -29.06 0.99 6.50
N MET A 91 -28.95 2.20 5.94
CA MET A 91 -30.08 3.13 5.86
C MET A 91 -31.22 2.55 5.00
N GLN A 92 -30.89 1.90 3.87
CA GLN A 92 -31.90 1.25 3.02
C GLN A 92 -32.58 0.08 3.74
N SER A 93 -31.82 -0.79 4.42
CA SER A 93 -32.43 -1.92 5.14
C SER A 93 -33.37 -1.47 6.26
N GLN A 94 -33.11 -0.31 6.89
CA GLN A 94 -34.00 0.25 7.92
C GLN A 94 -35.29 0.84 7.35
N VAL A 95 -35.27 1.32 6.10
CA VAL A 95 -36.48 1.80 5.41
C VAL A 95 -37.33 0.61 4.95
N ASP A 96 -36.71 -0.47 4.48
CA ASP A 96 -37.42 -1.67 4.01
C ASP A 96 -38.07 -2.48 5.16
N GLU A 97 -37.61 -2.32 6.41
CA GLU A 97 -38.19 -2.96 7.59
C GLU A 97 -39.35 -2.18 8.25
N ALA A 98 -39.62 -0.94 7.82
CA ALA A 98 -40.62 -0.03 8.40
C ALA A 98 -41.93 0.03 7.60
#